data_AF-A0A7K2YIN3-F1
#
_entry.id   AF-A0A7K2YIN3-F1
#
_cell.length_a   1.000
_cell.length_b   1.000
_cell.length_c   1.000
_cell.angle_alpha   90.00
_cell.angle_beta   90.00
_cell.angle_gamma   90.00
#
_symmetry.space_group_name_H-M   'P 1'
#
loop_
_entity.id
_entity.type
_entity.pdbx_description
1 polymer ?
#
loop_
_entity_poly.entity_id
_entity_poly.type
_entity_poly.pdbx_seq_one_letter_code
_entity_poly.pdbx_strand_id
1 'polypeptide(L)' 'MINVSDQHAPRSLIVTLYGAYGRFVPGPVPVAELIRLLAAAGVDAPSVRSSVSRLKRRGLLVPARTA' A
#
# COMPACT_ATOMS: atom_id res chain seq x y z
N MET A 1 23.42 12.32 -15.30
CA MET A 1 22.08 12.38 -14.68
C MET A 1 21.69 10.98 -14.26
N ILE A 2 21.75 10.66 -12.97
CA ILE A 2 21.31 9.35 -12.49
C ILE A 2 19.78 9.32 -12.61
N ASN A 3 19.27 8.55 -13.56
CA ASN A 3 17.85 8.20 -13.62
C ASN A 3 17.58 7.22 -12.48
N VAL A 4 17.34 7.75 -11.29
CA VAL A 4 16.65 6.97 -10.25
C VAL A 4 15.30 6.65 -10.87
N SER A 5 15.07 5.38 -11.23
CA SER A 5 13.73 4.96 -11.62
C SER A 5 12.79 5.28 -10.46
N ASP A 6 12.09 6.41 -10.56
CA ASP A 6 11.22 7.02 -9.53
C ASP A 6 9.95 6.20 -9.26
N GLN A 7 9.98 4.91 -9.62
CA GLN A 7 8.99 3.92 -9.21
C GLN A 7 9.17 3.69 -7.71
N HIS A 8 8.49 4.53 -6.94
CA HIS A 8 8.33 4.38 -5.51
C HIS A 8 7.93 2.94 -5.21
N ALA A 9 8.79 2.21 -4.49
CA ALA A 9 8.53 0.81 -4.19
C ALA A 9 7.16 0.70 -3.49
N PRO A 10 6.21 -0.11 -3.99
CA PRO A 10 4.82 -0.10 -3.51
C PRO A 10 4.73 -0.33 -1.99
N ARG A 11 5.63 -1.14 -1.44
CA ARG A 11 5.77 -1.34 0.02
C ARG A 11 5.99 -0.03 0.77
N SER A 12 6.89 0.83 0.29
CA SER A 12 7.23 2.10 0.92
C SER A 12 6.00 3.01 0.95
N LEU A 13 5.31 3.17 -0.19
CA LEU A 13 4.08 3.96 -0.28
C LEU A 13 2.98 3.46 0.65
N ILE A 14 2.77 2.13 0.71
CA ILE A 14 1.78 1.54 1.62
C ILE A 14 2.15 1.85 3.08
N VAL A 15 3.41 1.71 3.47
CA VAL A 15 3.85 2.01 4.84
C VAL A 15 3.71 3.50 5.16
N THR A 16 4.09 4.39 4.23
CA THR A 16 3.92 5.84 4.38
C THR A 16 2.46 6.21 4.55
N LEU A 17 1.56 5.67 3.71
CA LEU A 17 0.12 5.90 3.80
C LEU A 17 -0.41 5.48 5.18
N TYR A 18 -0.10 4.26 5.63
CA TYR A 18 -0.56 3.78 6.93
C TYR A 18 0.08 4.54 8.10
N GLY A 19 1.35 4.95 8.00
CA GLY A 19 2.02 5.76 9.03
C GLY A 19 1.42 7.17 9.16
N ALA A 20 1.04 7.78 8.03
CA ALA A 20 0.45 9.11 8.02
C ALA A 20 -1.03 9.11 8.44
N TYR A 21 -1.83 8.17 7.93
CA TYR A 21 -3.29 8.20 8.04
C TYR A 21 -3.91 7.04 8.83
N GLY A 22 -3.22 5.91 8.98
CA GLY A 22 -3.81 4.68 9.52
C GLY A 22 -4.32 4.79 10.96
N ARG A 23 -3.80 5.74 11.75
CA ARG A 23 -4.29 6.03 13.11
C ARG A 23 -5.55 6.90 13.17
N PHE A 24 -5.90 7.56 12.07
CA PHE A 24 -7.01 8.51 11.99
C PHE A 24 -8.22 7.98 11.21
N VAL A 25 -8.03 6.90 10.45
CA VAL A 25 -9.09 6.27 9.66
C VAL A 25 -9.63 5.06 10.43
N PRO A 26 -10.90 5.08 10.89
CA PRO A 26 -11.49 3.93 11.55
C PRO A 26 -11.78 2.81 10.55
N GLY A 27 -11.49 1.57 10.95
CA GLY A 27 -11.81 0.37 10.17
C GLY A 27 -10.75 -0.02 9.13
N PRO A 28 -10.97 -1.15 8.44
CA PRO A 28 -10.01 -1.67 7.48
C PRO A 28 -10.00 -0.87 6.17
N VAL A 29 -8.81 -0.69 5.59
CA VAL A 29 -8.67 -0.12 4.24
C VAL A 29 -8.83 -1.24 3.20
N PRO A 30 -9.80 -1.14 2.27
CA PRO A 30 -9.95 -2.11 1.19
C PRO A 30 -8.71 -2.13 0.28
N VAL A 31 -8.29 -3.32 -0.17
CA VAL A 31 -7.15 -3.44 -1.10
C VAL A 31 -7.45 -2.73 -2.43
N ALA A 32 -8.72 -2.71 -2.86
CA ALA A 32 -9.14 -1.97 -4.04
C ALA A 32 -8.88 -0.46 -3.89
N GLU A 33 -9.05 0.11 -2.70
CA GLU A 33 -8.76 1.51 -2.43
C GLU A 33 -7.28 1.82 -2.52
N LEU A 34 -6.46 0.95 -1.92
CA LEU A 34 -5.00 1.05 -2.05
C LEU A 34 -4.56 1.02 -3.51
N ILE A 35 -5.16 0.15 -4.33
CA ILE A 35 -4.87 0.09 -5.77
C ILE A 35 -5.25 1.40 -6.46
N ARG A 36 -6.45 1.95 -6.21
CA ARG A 36 -6.89 3.22 -6.80
C ARG A 36 -5.95 4.38 -6.45
N LEU A 37 -5.57 4.49 -5.18
CA LEU A 37 -4.70 5.56 -4.70
C LEU A 37 -3.28 5.43 -5.24
N LEU A 38 -2.70 4.23 -5.21
CA LEU A 38 -1.33 4.01 -5.69
C LEU A 38 -1.23 4.03 -7.22
N ALA A 39 -2.32 3.78 -7.95
CA ALA A 39 -2.36 3.97 -9.40
C ALA A 39 -2.13 5.44 -9.80
N ALA A 40 -2.61 6.40 -9.01
CA ALA A 40 -2.32 7.82 -9.23
C ALA A 40 -0.81 8.15 -9.06
N ALA A 41 -0.07 7.30 -8.34
CA ALA A 41 1.39 7.38 -8.20
C ALA A 41 2.15 6.45 -9.18
N GLY A 42 1.47 5.91 -10.20
CA GLY A 42 2.09 5.08 -11.24
C GLY A 42 2.31 3.61 -10.88
N VAL A 43 1.76 3.13 -9.77
CA VAL A 43 1.96 1.73 -9.33
C VAL A 43 0.83 0.82 -9.81
N ASP A 44 1.19 -0.30 -10.44
CA ASP A 44 0.23 -1.29 -10.94
C ASP A 44 -0.42 -2.14 -9.83
N ALA A 45 -1.62 -2.66 -10.12
CA ALA A 45 -2.39 -3.47 -9.18
C ALA A 45 -1.70 -4.79 -8.75
N PRO A 46 -1.07 -5.59 -9.63
CA PRO A 46 -0.24 -6.74 -9.22
C PRO A 46 0.84 -6.40 -8.18
N SER A 47 1.53 -5.28 -8.34
CA SER A 47 2.61 -4.78 -7.48
C SER A 47 2.09 -4.37 -6.10
N VAL A 48 0.92 -3.73 -6.04
CA VAL A 48 0.22 -3.43 -4.77
C VAL A 48 -0.16 -4.73 -4.05
N ARG A 49 -0.83 -5.67 -4.72
CA ARG A 49 -1.27 -6.95 -4.11
C ARG A 49 -0.10 -7.76 -3.56
N SER A 50 0.97 -7.87 -4.34
CA SER A 50 2.19 -8.57 -3.94
C SER A 50 2.85 -7.91 -2.73
N SER A 51 2.80 -6.58 -2.63
CA SER A 51 3.36 -5.85 -1.49
C SER A 51 2.50 -5.97 -0.24
N VAL A 52 1.17 -5.89 -0.36
CA VAL A 52 0.22 -6.17 0.75
C VAL A 52 0.42 -7.59 1.28
N SER A 53 0.52 -8.60 0.41
CA SER A 53 0.76 -9.99 0.82
C SER A 53 2.06 -10.14 1.61
N ARG A 54 3.16 -9.53 1.12
CA ARG A 54 4.45 -9.53 1.82
C ARG A 54 4.40 -8.80 3.16
N LEU A 55 3.67 -7.68 3.24
CA LEU A 55 3.50 -6.92 4.48
C LEU A 55 2.72 -7.72 5.53
N LYS A 56 1.63 -8.39 5.12
CA LYS A 56 0.87 -9.30 5.99
C LYS A 56 1.72 -10.45 6.49
N ARG A 57 2.48 -11.10 5.60
CA ARG A 57 3.40 -12.20 5.99
C ARG A 57 4.47 -11.76 6.98
N ARG A 58 4.88 -10.48 6.96
CA ARG A 58 5.85 -9.89 7.89
C ARG A 58 5.21 -9.32 9.16
N GLY A 59 3.91 -9.50 9.38
CA GLY A 59 3.22 -8.98 10.56
C GLY A 59 3.01 -7.46 10.59
N LEU A 60 3.27 -6.75 9.48
CA LEU A 60 3.11 -5.30 9.41
C LEU A 60 1.67 -4.86 9.07
N LEU A 61 0.87 -5.74 8.49
CA LEU A 61 -0.55 -5.51 8.23
C LEU A 61 -1.34 -6.71 8.74
N VAL A 62 -2.47 -6.43 9.39
CA VAL A 62 -3.39 -7.47 9.87
C VAL A 62 -4.55 -7.61 8.86
N PRO A 63 -4.92 -8.83 8.45
CA PRO A 63 -6.09 -9.02 7.61
C PRO A 63 -7.38 -8.72 8.39
N ALA A 64 -8.29 -7.98 7.77
CA ALA A 64 -9.62 -7.71 8.30
C ALA A 64 -10.63 -7.76 7.14
N ARG A 65 -11.89 -8.07 7.45
CA ARG A 65 -12.99 -8.02 6.49
C ARG A 65 -13.61 -6.63 6.52
N THR A 66 -13.83 -6.06 5.35
CA THR A 66 -14.71 -4.89 5.18
C THR A 66 -16.15 -5.34 5.39
N ALA A 67 -16.97 -4.46 5.98
CA ALA A 67 -18.41 -4.68 6.12
C ALA A 67 -19.12 -4.67 4.76
#